data_AF-A0AAN7DJ21-F1
#
_entry.id   AF-A0AAN7DJ21-F1
#
_cell.length_a   1.000
_cell.length_b   1.000
_cell.length_c   1.000
_cell.angle_alpha   90.00
_cell.angle_beta   90.00
_cell.angle_gamma   90.00
#
_symmetry.space_group_name_H-M   'P 1'
#
loop_
_entity.id
_entity.type
_entity.pdbx_description
1 polymer ?
#
loop_
_entity_poly.entity_id
_entity_poly.type
_entity_poly.pdbx_seq_one_letter_code
_entity_poly.pdbx_strand_id
1 'polypeptide(L)'
;MPARLTQDLRNILQSLLQRGLSFSKIKILYPGVGNSTLTRLRKLYCPDPARPLGGRPKKLGAKTMSLVSRGLRSGALDNPRAAQEILRSMGHDMSINGIRKSLRRNGLKSRRKVKTNFVSKTNKRLRLA
;
A
#
# COMPACT_ATOMS: atom_id res chain seq x y z
N MET A 1 -10.03 5.97 36.32
CA MET A 1 -9.55 6.91 35.27
C MET A 1 -8.44 7.76 35.91
N PRO A 2 -7.17 7.75 35.44
CA PRO A 2 -6.18 8.61 36.08
C PRO A 2 -6.58 10.08 35.84
N ALA A 3 -6.42 10.89 36.88
CA ALA A 3 -6.82 12.29 36.93
C ALA A 3 -6.35 13.07 35.68
N ARG A 4 -7.19 13.99 35.19
CA ARG A 4 -6.79 14.94 34.15
C ARG A 4 -5.49 15.61 34.60
N LEU A 5 -4.45 15.56 33.77
CA LEU A 5 -3.23 16.32 34.01
C LEU A 5 -3.60 17.81 34.17
N THR A 6 -3.02 18.46 35.17
CA THR A 6 -3.07 19.92 35.30
C THR A 6 -2.43 20.56 34.07
N GLN A 7 -2.94 21.73 33.68
CA GLN A 7 -2.50 22.42 32.48
C GLN A 7 -1.01 22.81 32.57
N ASP A 8 -0.53 23.18 33.76
CA ASP A 8 0.88 23.53 33.99
C ASP A 8 1.81 22.34 33.78
N LEU A 9 1.44 21.16 34.32
CA LEU A 9 2.23 19.95 34.15
C LEU A 9 2.26 19.53 32.67
N ARG A 10 1.17 19.76 31.93
CA ARG A 10 1.11 19.55 30.48
C ARG A 10 2.06 20.48 29.73
N ASN A 11 2.11 21.75 30.07
CA ASN A 11 3.02 22.74 29.45
C ASN A 11 4.49 22.40 29.71
N ILE A 12 4.82 21.99 30.94
CA ILE A 12 6.17 21.54 31.30
C ILE A 12 6.57 20.31 30.48
N LEU A 13 5.72 19.27 30.47
CA LEU A 13 5.99 18.05 29.68
C LEU A 13 6.15 18.35 28.19
N GLN A 14 5.33 19.25 27.64
CA GLN A 14 5.47 19.71 26.27
C GLN A 14 6.84 20.34 26.03
N SER A 15 7.29 21.25 26.90
CA SER A 15 8.60 21.91 26.77
C SER A 15 9.76 20.90 26.82
N LEU A 16 9.68 19.88 27.68
CA LEU A 16 10.69 18.83 27.78
C LEU A 16 10.73 17.92 26.55
N LEU A 17 9.55 17.59 26.00
CA LEU A 17 9.44 16.81 24.78
C LEU A 17 9.97 17.58 23.56
N GLN A 18 9.69 18.87 23.47
CA GLN A 18 10.22 19.74 22.39
C GLN A 18 11.74 19.91 22.49
N ARG A 19 12.30 19.91 23.71
CA ARG A 19 13.75 19.84 23.95
C ARG A 19 14.37 18.47 23.64
N GLY A 20 13.59 17.48 23.22
CA GLY A 20 14.09 16.16 22.82
C GLY A 20 14.45 15.23 23.97
N LEU A 21 14.00 15.49 25.21
CA LEU A 21 14.30 14.59 26.32
C LEU A 21 13.67 13.21 26.11
N SER A 22 14.43 12.16 26.45
CA SER A 22 13.95 10.77 26.46
C SER A 22 12.86 10.56 27.50
N PHE A 23 11.92 9.64 27.24
CA PHE A 23 10.83 9.31 28.17
C PHE A 23 11.35 8.84 29.54
N SER A 24 12.45 8.08 29.56
CA SER A 24 13.08 7.63 30.81
C SER A 24 13.51 8.79 31.70
N LYS A 25 14.19 9.80 31.13
CA LYS A 25 14.58 11.02 31.87
C LYS A 25 13.36 11.79 32.39
N ILE A 26 12.30 11.91 31.59
CA ILE A 26 11.08 12.60 32.00
C ILE A 26 10.38 11.87 33.17
N LYS A 27 10.38 10.53 33.17
CA LYS A 27 9.81 9.75 34.27
C LYS A 27 10.60 9.82 35.57
N ILE A 28 11.92 9.99 35.49
CA ILE A 28 12.74 10.24 36.68
C ILE A 28 12.32 11.56 37.34
N LEU A 29 12.07 12.60 36.54
CA LEU A 29 11.61 13.90 37.05
C LEU A 29 10.13 13.88 37.49
N TYR A 30 9.29 13.12 36.79
CA TYR A 30 7.85 13.05 37.02
C TYR A 30 7.35 11.59 37.04
N PRO A 31 7.58 10.85 38.14
CA PRO A 31 7.29 9.41 38.23
C PRO A 31 5.79 9.07 38.10
N GLY A 32 4.89 10.02 38.39
CA GLY A 32 3.44 9.85 38.20
C GLY A 32 2.97 9.87 36.75
N VAL A 33 3.85 10.15 35.78
CA VAL A 33 3.47 10.26 34.36
C VAL A 33 3.72 8.94 33.63
N GLY A 34 2.64 8.33 33.14
CA GLY A 34 2.71 7.11 32.34
C GLY A 34 3.28 7.32 30.92
N ASN A 35 3.89 6.27 30.36
CA ASN A 35 4.42 6.26 28.99
C ASN A 35 3.35 6.57 27.93
N SER A 36 2.11 6.13 28.16
CA SER A 36 0.97 6.41 27.28
C SER A 36 0.68 7.91 27.17
N THR A 37 0.80 8.65 28.28
CA THR A 37 0.64 10.10 28.32
C THR A 37 1.77 10.80 27.58
N LEU A 38 3.04 10.44 27.84
CA LEU A 38 4.18 11.00 27.12
C LEU A 38 4.11 10.75 25.61
N THR A 39 3.72 9.53 25.20
CA THR A 39 3.54 9.17 23.79
C THR A 39 2.45 10.01 23.13
N ARG A 40 1.32 10.21 23.81
CA ARG A 40 0.20 11.03 23.32
C ARG A 40 0.59 12.50 23.20
N LEU A 41 1.27 13.05 24.21
CA LEU A 41 1.75 14.44 24.18
C LEU A 41 2.81 14.63 23.08
N ARG A 42 3.75 13.70 22.92
CA ARG A 42 4.74 13.74 21.84
C ARG A 42 4.05 13.73 20.47
N LYS A 43 3.08 12.85 20.26
CA LYS A 43 2.28 12.82 19.01
C LYS A 43 1.55 14.14 18.72
N LEU A 44 1.09 14.83 19.76
CA LEU A 44 0.31 16.06 19.63
C LEU A 44 1.20 17.30 19.37
N TYR A 45 2.34 17.39 20.04
CA TYR A 45 3.17 18.61 20.06
C TYR A 45 4.51 18.50 19.35
N CYS A 46 4.98 17.28 19.11
CA CYS A 46 6.23 16.99 18.42
C CYS A 46 5.92 15.98 17.30
N PRO A 47 5.26 16.41 16.21
CA PRO A 47 5.08 15.57 15.04
C PRO A 47 6.46 15.30 14.40
N ASP A 48 7.16 14.31 14.94
CA ASP A 48 8.43 13.81 14.40
C ASP A 48 8.22 13.19 13.00
N PRO A 49 9.30 13.10 12.20
CA PRO A 49 9.23 12.97 10.76
C PRO A 49 8.59 11.65 10.31
N ALA A 50 8.09 11.66 9.07
CA ALA A 50 7.42 10.57 8.37
C ALA A 50 7.67 9.18 8.99
N ARG A 51 6.68 8.67 9.73
CA ARG A 51 6.75 7.28 10.21
C ARG A 51 6.95 6.37 9.00
N PRO A 52 7.82 5.36 9.09
CA PRO A 52 7.91 4.37 8.03
C PRO A 52 6.51 3.79 7.80
N LEU A 53 6.10 3.74 6.54
CA LEU A 53 4.80 3.20 6.16
C LEU A 53 4.69 1.78 6.74
N GLY A 54 3.69 1.59 7.60
CA GLY A 54 3.42 0.28 8.17
C GLY A 54 3.00 -0.70 7.06
N GLY A 55 3.28 -1.98 7.29
CA GLY A 55 2.80 -3.08 6.46
C GLY A 55 3.91 -3.90 5.81
N ARG A 56 3.50 -5.06 5.29
CA ARG A 56 4.42 -5.98 4.59
C ARG A 56 4.86 -5.37 3.26
N PRO A 57 6.16 -5.43 2.90
CA PRO A 57 6.62 -5.00 1.59
C PRO A 57 5.89 -5.73 0.47
N LYS A 58 5.71 -5.04 -0.65
CA LYS A 58 5.05 -5.62 -1.84
C LYS A 58 5.89 -6.78 -2.37
N LYS A 59 5.23 -7.86 -2.81
CA LYS A 59 5.90 -9.01 -3.44
C LYS A 59 6.60 -8.66 -4.77
N LEU A 60 6.11 -7.63 -5.47
CA LEU A 60 6.66 -7.20 -6.75
C LEU A 60 7.20 -5.78 -6.62
N GLY A 61 8.43 -5.59 -7.10
CA GLY A 61 9.05 -4.28 -7.23
C GLY A 61 8.40 -3.44 -8.33
N ALA A 62 8.64 -2.13 -8.30
CA ALA A 62 8.10 -1.18 -9.27
C ALA A 62 8.57 -1.50 -10.70
N LYS A 63 9.85 -1.85 -10.88
CA LYS A 63 10.44 -2.19 -12.19
C LYS A 63 9.78 -3.41 -12.81
N THR A 64 9.69 -4.52 -12.06
CA THR A 64 9.05 -5.76 -12.52
C THR A 64 7.60 -5.52 -12.90
N MET A 65 6.87 -4.75 -12.08
CA MET A 65 5.49 -4.40 -12.37
C MET A 65 5.34 -3.52 -13.61
N SER A 66 6.27 -2.60 -13.86
CA SER A 66 6.27 -1.75 -15.05
C SER A 66 6.48 -2.59 -16.31
N LEU A 67 7.42 -3.53 -16.28
CA LEU A 67 7.67 -4.47 -17.39
C LEU A 67 6.41 -5.27 -17.73
N VAL A 68 5.80 -5.92 -16.73
CA VAL A 68 4.57 -6.71 -16.92
C VAL A 68 3.43 -5.83 -17.45
N SER A 69 3.29 -4.62 -16.90
CA SER A 69 2.26 -3.68 -17.32
C SER A 69 2.46 -3.20 -18.76
N ARG A 70 3.72 -2.98 -19.17
CA ARG A 70 4.07 -2.63 -20.55
C ARG A 70 3.75 -3.78 -21.48
N GLY A 71 4.14 -5.02 -21.14
CA GLY A 71 3.84 -6.22 -21.91
C GLY A 71 2.35 -6.37 -22.19
N LEU A 72 1.51 -6.23 -21.15
CA LEU A 72 0.05 -6.29 -21.27
C LEU A 72 -0.55 -5.14 -22.09
N ARG A 73 0.02 -3.93 -22.03
CA ARG A 73 -0.46 -2.79 -22.84
C ARG A 73 -0.06 -2.92 -24.31
N SER A 74 1.14 -3.43 -24.56
CA SER A 74 1.68 -3.64 -25.91
C SER A 74 1.09 -4.85 -26.63
N GLY A 75 0.36 -5.72 -25.93
CA GLY A 75 -0.14 -6.98 -26.49
C GLY A 75 0.88 -8.13 -26.51
N ALA A 76 2.11 -7.91 -26.04
CA ALA A 76 3.09 -8.99 -25.84
C ALA A 76 2.65 -9.99 -24.74
N LEU A 77 1.76 -9.55 -23.85
CA LEU A 77 1.07 -10.43 -22.90
C LEU A 77 -0.43 -10.31 -23.10
N ASP A 78 -1.08 -11.45 -23.34
CA ASP A 78 -2.52 -11.47 -23.60
C ASP A 78 -3.35 -11.43 -22.32
N ASN A 79 -2.88 -12.10 -21.27
CA ASN A 79 -3.70 -12.38 -20.10
C ASN A 79 -2.88 -12.43 -18.80
N PRO A 80 -3.57 -12.40 -17.63
CA PRO A 80 -2.89 -12.48 -16.34
C PRO A 80 -2.13 -13.80 -16.08
N ARG A 81 -2.42 -14.89 -16.82
CA ARG A 81 -1.68 -16.16 -16.71
C ARG A 81 -0.32 -16.05 -17.41
N ALA A 82 -0.25 -15.44 -18.59
CA ALA A 82 1.01 -15.13 -19.25
C ALA A 82 1.90 -14.24 -18.36
N ALA A 83 1.30 -13.24 -17.69
CA ALA A 83 2.01 -12.45 -16.69
C ALA A 83 2.52 -13.31 -15.50
N GLN A 84 1.78 -14.34 -15.09
CA GLN A 84 2.19 -15.26 -14.03
C GLN A 84 3.40 -16.10 -14.44
N GLU A 85 3.41 -16.61 -15.66
CA GLU A 85 4.50 -17.44 -16.18
C GLU A 85 5.80 -16.64 -16.28
N ILE A 86 5.75 -15.39 -16.77
CA ILE A 86 6.92 -14.52 -16.81
C ILE A 86 7.38 -14.13 -15.41
N LEU A 87 6.45 -13.82 -14.50
CA LEU A 87 6.82 -13.53 -13.12
C LEU A 87 7.48 -14.75 -12.45
N ARG A 88 6.98 -15.96 -12.73
CA ARG A 88 7.56 -17.20 -12.22
C ARG A 88 8.95 -17.47 -12.79
N SER A 89 9.18 -17.20 -14.07
CA SER A 89 10.52 -17.32 -14.68
C SER A 89 11.53 -16.31 -14.11
N MET A 90 11.05 -15.15 -13.65
CA MET A 90 11.84 -14.15 -12.92
C MET A 90 11.99 -14.45 -11.42
N GLY A 91 11.53 -15.62 -10.94
CA GLY A 91 11.64 -16.03 -9.53
C GLY A 91 10.56 -15.49 -8.60
N HIS A 92 9.51 -14.85 -9.13
CA HIS A 92 8.39 -14.36 -8.35
C HIS A 92 7.23 -15.37 -8.34
N ASP A 93 7.16 -16.18 -7.29
CA ASP A 93 6.01 -17.08 -7.11
C ASP A 93 4.80 -16.35 -6.49
N MET A 94 3.74 -16.26 -7.28
CA MET A 94 2.51 -15.55 -6.95
C MET A 94 1.29 -16.27 -7.50
N SER A 95 0.23 -16.30 -6.68
CA SER A 95 -1.07 -16.77 -7.14
C SER A 95 -1.67 -15.84 -8.20
N ILE A 96 -2.45 -16.41 -9.11
CA ILE A 96 -3.16 -15.66 -10.16
C ILE A 96 -4.01 -14.52 -9.59
N ASN A 97 -4.60 -14.71 -8.41
CA ASN A 97 -5.38 -13.70 -7.72
C ASN A 97 -4.51 -12.55 -7.20
N GLY A 98 -3.31 -12.86 -6.69
CA GLY A 98 -2.32 -11.86 -6.29
C GLY A 98 -1.86 -11.00 -7.48
N ILE A 99 -1.69 -11.63 -8.65
CA ILE A 99 -1.34 -10.93 -9.89
C ILE A 99 -2.47 -10.02 -10.33
N ARG A 100 -3.70 -10.52 -10.42
CA ARG A 100 -4.87 -9.69 -10.77
C ARG A 100 -5.05 -8.49 -9.84
N LYS A 101 -4.81 -8.65 -8.52
CA LYS A 101 -4.82 -7.54 -7.56
C LYS A 101 -3.70 -6.54 -7.84
N SER A 102 -2.50 -7.02 -8.15
CA SER A 102 -1.34 -6.18 -8.45
C SER A 102 -1.54 -5.38 -9.75
N LEU A 103 -2.07 -6.01 -10.79
CA LEU A 103 -2.40 -5.36 -12.06
C LEU A 103 -3.48 -4.27 -11.89
N ARG A 104 -4.55 -4.57 -11.14
CA ARG A 104 -5.61 -3.58 -10.84
C ARG A 104 -5.09 -2.38 -10.06
N ARG A 105 -4.25 -2.61 -9.04
CA ARG A 105 -3.58 -1.53 -8.30
C ARG A 105 -2.68 -0.66 -9.18
N ASN A 106 -2.18 -1.22 -10.30
CA ASN A 106 -1.37 -0.50 -11.28
C ASN A 106 -2.18 0.15 -12.41
N GLY A 107 -3.50 0.25 -12.25
CA GLY A 107 -4.39 0.93 -13.19
C GLY A 107 -4.86 0.07 -14.38
N LEU A 108 -4.47 -1.21 -14.47
CA LEU A 108 -4.97 -2.09 -15.52
C LEU A 108 -6.38 -2.56 -15.21
N LYS A 109 -7.31 -2.29 -16.12
CA LYS A 109 -8.71 -2.70 -16.03
C LYS A 109 -8.97 -3.86 -16.98
N SER A 110 -9.71 -4.86 -16.51
CA SER A 110 -10.22 -5.91 -17.39
C SER A 110 -11.23 -5.31 -18.35
N ARG A 111 -11.02 -5.48 -19.66
CA ARG A 111 -12.03 -5.14 -20.66
C ARG A 111 -13.05 -6.25 -20.74
N ARG A 112 -14.33 -5.89 -20.78
CA ARG A 112 -15.40 -6.85 -21.10
C ARG A 112 -15.25 -7.24 -22.57
N LYS A 113 -15.21 -8.54 -22.86
CA LYS A 113 -15.25 -9.02 -24.25
C LYS A 113 -16.57 -8.56 -24.86
N VAL A 114 -16.49 -7.77 -25.93
CA VAL A 114 -17.68 -7.37 -26.69
C VAL A 114 -18.24 -8.63 -27.34
N LYS A 115 -19.53 -8.90 -27.13
CA LYS A 115 -20.22 -9.96 -27.86
C LYS A 115 -20.27 -9.52 -29.32
N THR A 116 -19.53 -10.18 -30.20
CA THR A 116 -19.74 -10.01 -31.63
C THR A 116 -21.13 -10.53 -31.96
N ASN A 117 -21.88 -9.83 -32.82
CA ASN A 117 -23.12 -10.37 -33.35
C ASN A 117 -22.82 -11.75 -33.95
N PHE A 118 -23.53 -12.77 -33.49
CA PHE A 118 -23.31 -14.13 -33.95
C PHE A 118 -23.79 -14.22 -35.41
N VAL A 119 -22.88 -13.99 -36.35
CA VAL A 119 -23.20 -14.14 -37.77
C VAL A 119 -23.18 -15.64 -38.07
N SER A 120 -24.34 -16.19 -38.41
CA SER A 120 -24.47 -17.58 -38.85
C SER A 120 -23.50 -17.86 -40.00
N LYS A 121 -23.05 -19.12 -40.15
CA LYS A 121 -22.14 -19.50 -41.25
C LYS A 121 -22.70 -19.07 -42.62
N THR A 122 -24.02 -19.18 -42.80
CA THR A 122 -24.75 -18.77 -44.00
C THR A 122 -24.61 -17.27 -44.28
N ASN A 123 -24.81 -16.42 -43.26
CA ASN A 123 -24.71 -14.96 -43.41
C ASN A 123 -23.26 -14.48 -43.56
N LYS A 124 -22.27 -15.23 -43.07
CA LYS A 124 -20.85 -14.96 -43.35
C LYS A 124 -20.50 -15.20 -44.82
N ARG A 125 -21.01 -16.29 -45.41
CA ARG A 125 -20.79 -16.63 -46.82
C ARG A 125 -21.37 -15.57 -47.75
N LEU A 126 -22.59 -15.10 -47.47
CA LEU A 126 -23.27 -14.04 -48.25
C LEU A 126 -22.59 -12.66 -48.16
N ARG A 127 -21.80 -12.38 -47.12
CA ARG A 127 -21.09 -11.10 -46.94
C ARG A 127 -19.66 -11.09 -47.50
N LEU A 128 -19.12 -12.27 -47.82
CA LEU A 128 -17.76 -12.45 -48.32
C LEU A 128 -17.72 -12.80 -49.81
N ALA A 129 -18.89 -12.99 -50.43
CA ALA A 129 -19.08 -13.08 -51.87
C ALA A 129 -19.31 -11.67 -52.45
#